data_AF-A0A392LYA1-F1
#
_entry.id   AF-A0A392LYA1-F1
#
_cell.length_a   1.000
_cell.length_b   1.000
_cell.length_c   1.000
_cell.angle_alpha   90.00
_cell.angle_beta   90.00
_cell.angle_gamma   90.00
#
_symmetry.space_group_name_H-M   'P 1'
#
loop_
_entity.id
_entity.type
_entity.pdbx_description
1 polymer ?
#
loop_
_entity_poly.entity_id
_entity_poly.type
_entity_poly.pdbx_seq_one_letter_code
_entity_poly.pdbx_strand_id
1 'polypeptide(L)'
;MRADLLSKLASTKKPGSHRTVIQETILTPSINVEALMMVIEEEDWRSPIIRYLQKDELPGEKDKTFKIRKMAAWYSMIGDKLYKRGFASPLLLCVSKEESKRIM
;
A
#
# COMPACT_ATOMS: atom_id res chain seq x y z
N MET A 1 -23.89 -1.56 15.32
CA MET A 1 -23.37 -2.02 16.62
C MET A 1 -21.84 -1.86 16.82
N ARG A 2 -21.05 -1.50 15.79
CA ARG A 2 -19.58 -1.23 15.91
C ARG A 2 -19.21 0.08 16.62
N ALA A 3 -20.10 1.08 16.59
CA ALA A 3 -19.85 2.40 17.18
C ALA A 3 -19.62 2.35 18.70
N ASP A 4 -20.29 1.46 19.41
CA ASP A 4 -20.19 1.35 20.87
C ASP A 4 -18.79 0.89 21.33
N LEU A 5 -18.13 0.01 20.57
CA LEU A 5 -16.77 -0.45 20.87
C LEU A 5 -15.73 0.66 20.63
N LEU A 6 -15.84 1.39 19.51
CA LEU A 6 -14.97 2.53 19.23
C LEU A 6 -15.16 3.66 20.26
N SER A 7 -16.42 3.92 20.66
CA SER A 7 -16.73 4.90 21.70
C SER A 7 -16.15 4.51 23.06
N LYS A 8 -16.08 3.20 23.38
CA LYS A 8 -15.45 2.69 24.61
C LYS A 8 -13.92 2.86 24.59
N LEU A 9 -13.29 2.57 23.45
CA LEU A 9 -11.84 2.74 23.27
C LEU A 9 -11.41 4.21 23.36
N ALA A 10 -12.21 5.13 22.81
CA ALA A 10 -11.93 6.57 22.88
C ALA A 10 -12.17 7.18 24.28
N SER A 11 -12.90 6.48 25.17
CA SER A 11 -13.38 6.97 26.46
C SER A 11 -12.53 6.51 27.66
N THR A 12 -11.23 6.27 27.48
CA THR A 12 -10.31 5.85 28.57
C THR A 12 -10.05 7.00 29.56
N LYS A 13 -10.98 7.20 30.51
CA LYS A 13 -10.74 7.95 31.76
C LYS A 13 -10.38 6.99 32.89
N LYS A 14 -9.58 7.51 33.85
CA LYS A 14 -8.97 6.91 35.06
C LYS A 14 -9.85 5.94 35.89
N PRO A 15 -9.24 5.11 36.78
CA PRO A 15 -9.74 3.80 37.18
C PRO A 15 -10.97 3.86 38.09
N GLY A 16 -11.92 2.96 37.86
CA GLY A 16 -13.14 2.82 38.67
C GLY A 16 -14.42 2.47 37.92
N SER A 17 -14.39 2.33 36.58
CA SER A 17 -15.59 1.98 35.80
C SER A 17 -15.39 0.65 35.07
N HIS A 18 -16.26 -0.32 35.37
CA HIS A 18 -16.25 -1.66 34.79
C HIS A 18 -16.58 -1.63 33.28
N ARG A 19 -15.56 -1.45 32.44
CA ARG A 19 -15.59 -1.83 31.02
C ARG A 19 -14.21 -2.36 30.64
N THR A 20 -14.03 -3.67 30.75
CA THR A 20 -12.76 -4.36 30.50
C THR A 20 -12.49 -4.48 29.01
N VAL A 21 -12.03 -3.40 28.38
CA VAL A 21 -11.37 -3.48 27.07
C VAL A 21 -9.88 -3.62 27.36
N ILE A 22 -9.31 -4.76 26.98
CA ILE A 22 -7.86 -4.96 27.03
C ILE A 22 -7.28 -4.17 25.86
N GLN A 23 -6.51 -3.13 26.17
CA GLN A 23 -5.83 -2.30 25.18
C GLN A 23 -4.32 -2.45 25.37
N GLU A 24 -3.64 -2.90 24.33
CA GLU A 24 -2.19 -2.92 24.26
C GLU A 24 -1.72 -1.77 23.38
N THR A 25 -0.83 -0.93 23.91
CA THR A 25 -0.17 0.14 23.13
C THR A 25 1.19 -0.38 22.69
N ILE A 26 1.31 -0.70 21.41
CA ILE A 26 2.56 -1.19 20.83
C ILE A 26 3.40 0.02 20.42
N LEU A 27 4.65 0.09 20.90
CA LEU A 27 5.56 1.20 20.63
C LEU A 27 6.22 1.13 19.25
N THR A 28 6.20 -0.06 18.63
CA THR A 28 6.77 -0.35 17.32
C THR A 28 5.70 -0.97 16.41
N PRO A 29 5.82 -0.87 15.09
CA PRO A 29 4.89 -1.53 14.18
C PRO A 29 4.89 -3.04 14.45
N SER A 30 3.71 -3.64 14.66
CA SER A 30 3.55 -5.08 14.83
C SER A 30 3.79 -5.89 13.55
N ILE A 31 4.04 -5.20 12.44
CA ILE A 31 4.24 -5.77 11.12
C ILE A 31 5.60 -5.31 10.63
N ASN A 32 6.45 -6.28 10.28
CA ASN A 32 7.73 -5.99 9.66
C ASN A 32 7.45 -5.59 8.20
N VAL A 33 7.46 -4.28 7.91
CA VAL A 33 7.33 -3.80 6.53
C VAL A 33 8.70 -3.95 5.87
N GLU A 34 8.99 -5.15 5.38
CA GLU A 34 10.16 -5.36 4.55
C GLU A 34 9.98 -4.50 3.29
N ALA A 35 10.77 -3.42 3.22
CA ALA A 35 10.77 -2.53 2.09
C ALA A 35 11.13 -3.34 0.85
N LEU A 36 10.18 -3.50 -0.07
CA LEU A 36 10.45 -4.00 -1.41
C LEU A 36 11.29 -2.96 -2.14
N MET A 37 12.61 -3.02 -1.94
CA MET A 37 13.55 -2.22 -2.70
C MET A 37 13.92 -3.02 -3.93
N MET A 38 13.31 -2.70 -5.06
CA MET A 38 13.78 -3.17 -6.35
C MET A 38 14.37 -1.96 -7.09
N VAL A 39 15.58 -2.13 -7.59
CA VAL A 39 16.14 -1.22 -8.59
C VAL A 39 15.52 -1.63 -9.92
N ILE A 40 14.63 -0.79 -10.45
CA ILE A 40 14.10 -0.96 -11.79
C ILE A 40 15.02 -0.18 -12.73
N GLU A 41 15.80 -0.89 -13.53
CA GLU A 41 16.67 -0.32 -14.56
C GLU A 41 15.88 -0.01 -15.84
N GLU A 42 14.75 0.70 -15.70
CA GLU A 42 13.93 1.17 -16.82
C GLU A 42 13.79 2.69 -16.73
N GLU A 43 13.68 3.34 -17.89
CA GLU A 43 13.48 4.79 -17.97
C GLU A 43 12.21 5.22 -17.21
N ASP A 44 11.13 4.43 -17.34
CA ASP A 44 9.91 4.55 -16.54
C ASP A 44 9.72 3.30 -15.67
N TRP A 45 9.85 3.52 -14.36
CA TRP A 45 9.68 2.51 -13.31
C TRP A 45 8.31 1.82 -13.32
N ARG A 46 7.27 2.45 -13.90
CA ARG A 46 5.92 1.88 -13.97
C ARG A 46 5.80 0.78 -15.01
N SER A 47 6.65 0.80 -16.03
CA SER A 47 6.60 -0.10 -17.19
C SER A 47 6.43 -1.58 -16.85
N PRO A 48 7.27 -2.20 -15.99
CA PRO A 48 7.11 -3.62 -15.67
C PRO A 48 5.79 -3.94 -14.95
N ILE A 49 5.25 -3.00 -14.15
CA ILE A 49 3.96 -3.18 -13.47
C ILE A 49 2.82 -3.09 -14.47
N ILE A 50 2.87 -2.11 -15.39
CA ILE A 50 1.86 -1.92 -16.43
C ILE A 50 1.82 -3.12 -17.38
N ARG A 51 2.97 -3.59 -17.86
CA ARG A 51 3.07 -4.77 -18.73
C ARG A 51 2.47 -6.00 -18.06
N TYR A 52 2.78 -6.22 -16.78
CA TYR A 52 2.20 -7.32 -16.03
C TYR A 52 0.68 -7.18 -15.87
N LEU A 53 0.19 -6.01 -15.44
CA LEU A 53 -1.24 -5.80 -15.19
C LEU A 53 -2.11 -5.82 -16.46
N GLN A 54 -1.57 -5.41 -17.61
CA GLN A 54 -2.33 -5.35 -18.87
C GLN A 54 -2.15 -6.59 -19.76
N LYS A 55 -0.97 -7.22 -19.73
CA LYS A 55 -0.59 -8.28 -20.68
C LYS A 55 -0.13 -9.58 -20.03
N ASP A 56 -0.10 -9.63 -18.70
CA ASP A 56 0.45 -10.76 -17.92
C ASP A 56 1.92 -11.08 -18.28
N GLU A 57 2.65 -10.08 -18.81
CA GLU A 57 4.05 -10.22 -19.19
C GLU A 57 4.95 -10.17 -17.95
N LEU A 58 5.77 -11.22 -17.77
CA LEU A 58 6.72 -11.36 -16.68
C LEU A 58 8.11 -11.77 -17.20
N PRO A 59 9.20 -11.33 -16.56
CA PRO A 59 10.55 -11.78 -16.91
C PRO A 59 10.76 -13.26 -16.53
N GLY A 60 11.62 -13.97 -17.27
CA GLY A 60 11.91 -15.38 -16.98
C GLY A 60 12.61 -15.63 -15.63
N GLU A 61 13.20 -14.60 -15.03
CA GLU A 61 13.89 -14.69 -13.75
C GLU A 61 12.90 -14.73 -12.58
N LYS A 62 12.95 -15.80 -11.77
CA LYS A 62 11.99 -16.05 -10.68
C LYS A 62 11.92 -14.91 -9.66
N ASP A 63 13.06 -14.34 -9.28
CA ASP A 63 13.13 -13.29 -8.26
C ASP A 63 12.52 -11.98 -8.76
N LYS A 64 12.79 -11.61 -10.02
CA LYS A 64 12.17 -10.45 -10.67
C LYS A 64 10.66 -10.64 -10.82
N THR A 65 10.22 -11.82 -11.24
CA THR A 65 8.80 -12.17 -11.32
C THR A 65 8.11 -12.03 -9.97
N PHE A 66 8.70 -12.60 -8.92
CA PHE A 66 8.14 -12.51 -7.56
C PHE A 66 8.02 -11.05 -7.10
N LYS A 67 9.05 -10.23 -7.32
CA LYS A 67 9.04 -8.80 -6.98
C LYS A 67 7.95 -8.03 -7.74
N ILE A 68 7.82 -8.23 -9.05
CA ILE A 68 6.79 -7.57 -9.88
C ILE A 68 5.39 -7.93 -9.39
N ARG A 69 5.13 -9.23 -9.13
CA ARG A 69 3.83 -9.69 -8.61
C ARG A 69 3.50 -9.06 -7.25
N LYS A 70 4.47 -9.06 -6.33
CA LYS A 70 4.28 -8.48 -4.99
C LYS A 70 4.06 -6.96 -5.06
N MET A 71 4.71 -6.26 -5.98
CA MET A 71 4.46 -4.83 -6.22
C MET A 71 3.10 -4.58 -6.86
N ALA A 72 2.76 -5.28 -7.93
CA ALA A 72 1.52 -5.09 -8.68
C ALA A 72 0.26 -5.25 -7.81
N ALA A 73 0.32 -6.03 -6.74
CA ALA A 73 -0.75 -6.13 -5.74
C ALA A 73 -1.15 -4.77 -5.13
N TRP A 74 -0.23 -3.81 -5.07
CA TRP A 74 -0.45 -2.45 -4.57
C TRP A 74 -0.96 -1.48 -5.62
N TYR A 75 -1.13 -1.90 -6.87
CA TYR A 75 -1.51 -1.01 -7.97
C TYR A 75 -2.74 -1.49 -8.74
N SER A 76 -3.32 -0.60 -9.54
CA SER A 76 -4.44 -0.91 -10.44
C SER A 76 -4.38 -0.05 -11.68
N MET A 77 -4.82 -0.63 -12.80
CA MET A 77 -5.12 0.12 -14.01
C MET A 77 -6.57 0.59 -13.98
N ILE A 78 -6.78 1.88 -14.24
CA ILE A 78 -8.11 2.46 -14.47
C ILE A 78 -8.01 3.26 -15.77
N GLY A 79 -8.65 2.74 -16.83
CA GLY A 79 -8.32 3.13 -18.19
C GLY A 79 -6.83 2.89 -18.47
N ASP A 80 -6.15 3.91 -18.99
CA ASP A 80 -4.72 3.83 -19.34
C ASP A 80 -3.79 4.37 -18.24
N LYS A 81 -4.33 4.61 -17.03
CA LYS A 81 -3.58 5.21 -15.93
C LYS A 81 -3.34 4.21 -14.81
N LEU A 82 -2.12 4.21 -14.30
CA LEU A 82 -1.71 3.41 -13.15
C LEU A 82 -2.00 4.17 -11.85
N TYR A 83 -2.65 3.51 -10.90
CA TYR A 83 -2.97 4.06 -9.59
C TYR A 83 -2.41 3.19 -8.46
N LYS A 84 -1.92 3.82 -7.40
CA LYS A 84 -1.52 3.15 -6.16
C LYS A 84 -2.72 3.00 -5.21
N ARG A 85 -2.92 1.78 -4.71
CA ARG A 85 -3.94 1.43 -3.71
C ARG A 85 -3.47 1.88 -2.32
N GLY A 86 -4.28 2.69 -1.65
CA GLY A 86 -4.17 2.95 -0.22
C GLY A 86 -5.10 2.04 0.58
N PHE A 87 -4.78 1.80 1.85
CA PHE A 87 -5.64 0.97 2.73
C PHE A 87 -6.98 1.65 3.04
N ALA A 88 -6.97 2.97 3.24
CA ALA A 88 -8.16 3.80 3.48
C ALA A 88 -8.09 5.16 2.74
N SER A 89 -7.10 5.31 1.86
CA SER A 89 -6.83 6.56 1.13
C SER A 89 -7.40 6.48 -0.29
N PRO A 90 -7.76 7.63 -0.89
CA PRO A 90 -8.06 7.69 -2.32
C PRO A 90 -6.92 7.11 -3.16
N LEU A 91 -7.27 6.59 -4.33
CA LEU A 91 -6.29 6.09 -5.30
C LEU A 91 -5.35 7.23 -5.74
N LEU A 92 -4.04 6.99 -5.63
CA LEU A 92 -3.02 7.98 -6.00
C LEU A 92 -2.54 7.72 -7.43
N LEU A 93 -2.62 8.72 -8.30
CA LEU A 93 -2.13 8.59 -9.67
C LEU A 93 -0.61 8.42 -9.70
N CYS A 94 -0.13 7.40 -10.41
CA CYS A 94 1.29 7.16 -10.63
C CYS A 94 1.74 7.83 -11.93
N VAL A 95 2.65 8.80 -11.79
CA VAL A 95 3.19 9.59 -12.90
C VAL A 95 4.63 9.18 -13.21
N SER A 96 5.05 9.32 -14.47
CA SER A 96 6.45 9.19 -14.87
C SER A 96 7.29 10.33 -14.30
N LYS A 97 8.62 10.21 -14.41
CA LYS A 97 9.53 11.27 -13.99
C LYS A 97 9.33 12.55 -14.80
N GLU A 98 9.04 12.41 -16.09
CA GLU A 98 8.78 13.50 -17.04
C GLU A 98 7.44 14.16 -16.74
N GLU A 99 6.40 13.37 -16.46
CA GLU A 99 5.08 13.88 -16.05
C GLU A 99 5.17 14.63 -14.72
N SER A 100 5.93 14.10 -13.76
CA SER A 100 6.17 14.76 -12.46
C SER A 100 6.75 16.16 -12.63
N LYS A 101 7.75 16.33 -13.51
CA LYS A 101 8.36 17.64 -13.81
C LYS A 101 7.40 18.66 -14.43
N ARG A 102 6.29 18.21 -15.05
CA ARG A 102 5.28 19.09 -15.65
C ARG A 102 4.19 19.50 -14.67
N ILE A 103 3.96 18.68 -13.64
CA ILE A 103 2.90 18.89 -12.65
C ILE A 103 3.41 19.72 -11.46
N MET A 104 4.72 19.63 -11.17
CA MET A 104 5.42 20.56 -10.26
C MET A 104 5.60 21.93 -10.90
#